data_AF-A0A3A6NX82-F1
#
_entry.id   AF-A0A3A6NX82-F1
#
_cell.length_a   1.000
_cell.length_b   1.000
_cell.length_c   1.000
_cell.angle_alpha   90.00
_cell.angle_beta   90.00
_cell.angle_gamma   90.00
#
_symmetry.space_group_name_H-M   'P 1'
#
loop_
_entity.id
_entity.type
_entity.pdbx_description
1 polymer ?
#
loop_
_entity_poly.entity_id
_entity_poly.type
_entity_poly.pdbx_seq_one_letter_code
_entity_poly.pdbx_strand_id
1 'polypeptide(L)'
;MNLNNFLVEKEVPLKDALQKISANHHGIIMVTDSAGTVIGVATDGDIRKRLLEGASLSDKIGGFTNNNFVWADEATPREVLLKQLDHHIRVIPLLNSERRLVGVVSRDHFPVPEEVPTYARARSPVRISFGGGGSDLTHYFAGDSGAVINTTISLYSHATMRIRQDKKIIIHSRDLGESLYADNLAAALEQKGTFGLIQALLKAVHPEFGFELFLYSDFPMNSGLGGSAVVSASILGCFNQFRRDKWDLHELSELAFQAERLYLGVAGGWQDQYATVFGGFNFMEFRMEQNIVHPLRIHSDILLELEESLVLCDTSKPHDSGEIHRDQHQHMQQASVRNKVKSNVDLTYRMRNHLLRGRLLKFGEALHEAWQYKRQFSNKISNSYLDDIYDNALQAGAVGGKLLGAGGGGFFLFYAPPFQKLALIDYLESQNLKVRPFRFEQEGLQAWSARDNHHTEFDI
;
A
#
# COMPACT_ATOMS: atom_id res chain seq x y z
N MET A 1 -13.78 32.78 20.20
CA MET A 1 -13.51 34.22 20.39
C MET A 1 -14.76 35.00 19.99
N ASN A 2 -15.20 36.03 20.73
CA ASN A 2 -16.36 36.84 20.32
C ASN A 2 -15.92 37.97 19.38
N LEU A 3 -16.20 37.84 18.08
CA LEU A 3 -15.77 38.79 17.04
C LEU A 3 -16.36 40.20 17.25
N ASN A 4 -17.50 40.34 17.93
CA ASN A 4 -18.12 41.64 18.21
C ASN A 4 -17.26 42.54 19.11
N ASN A 5 -16.35 41.95 19.89
CA ASN A 5 -15.38 42.67 20.72
C ASN A 5 -14.22 43.26 19.89
N PHE A 6 -14.10 42.87 18.62
CA PHE A 6 -13.12 43.38 17.67
C PHE A 6 -13.68 44.40 16.70
N LEU A 7 -14.99 44.68 16.71
CA LEU A 7 -15.64 45.56 15.73
C LEU A 7 -16.19 46.83 16.36
N VAL A 8 -16.01 47.98 15.73
CA VAL A 8 -16.65 49.24 16.11
C VAL A 8 -17.03 50.06 14.87
N GLU A 9 -18.18 50.73 14.88
CA GLU A 9 -18.55 51.63 13.78
C GLU A 9 -17.77 52.94 13.86
N LYS A 10 -17.39 53.52 12.71
CA LYS A 10 -16.55 54.73 12.62
C LYS A 10 -17.06 55.96 13.39
N GLU A 11 -18.37 56.06 13.62
CA GLU A 11 -19.00 57.21 14.28
C GLU A 11 -19.00 57.10 15.83
N VAL A 12 -18.55 55.96 16.37
CA VAL A 12 -18.53 55.69 17.81
C VAL A 12 -17.43 56.52 18.51
N PRO A 13 -17.68 57.06 19.73
CA PRO A 13 -16.67 57.77 20.51
C PRO A 13 -15.44 56.92 20.86
N LEU A 14 -14.27 57.56 20.95
CA LEU A 14 -13.01 56.92 21.37
C LEU A 14 -13.14 56.16 22.70
N LYS A 15 -13.94 56.67 23.65
CA LYS A 15 -14.20 56.01 24.93
C LYS A 15 -14.73 54.59 24.76
N ASP A 16 -15.72 54.39 23.89
CA ASP A 16 -16.38 53.10 23.72
C ASP A 16 -15.50 52.15 22.88
N ALA A 17 -14.73 52.70 21.95
CA ALA A 17 -13.69 51.98 21.23
C ALA A 17 -12.61 51.41 22.19
N LEU A 18 -12.11 52.23 23.13
CA LEU A 18 -11.14 51.81 24.15
C LEU A 18 -11.70 50.73 25.10
N GLN A 19 -12.99 50.78 25.42
CA GLN A 19 -13.65 49.72 26.19
C GLN A 19 -13.61 48.38 25.44
N LYS A 20 -13.89 48.38 24.13
CA LYS A 20 -13.80 47.18 23.29
C LYS A 20 -12.37 46.65 23.17
N ILE A 21 -11.38 47.54 22.98
CA ILE A 21 -9.96 47.15 22.95
C ILE A 21 -9.56 46.47 24.27
N SER A 22 -9.94 47.07 25.40
CA SER A 22 -9.65 46.51 26.72
C SER A 22 -10.33 45.15 26.93
N ALA A 23 -11.57 45.00 26.47
CA ALA A 23 -12.36 43.77 26.60
C ALA A 23 -11.87 42.63 25.71
N ASN A 24 -11.16 42.93 24.62
CA ASN A 24 -10.67 41.90 23.70
C ASN A 24 -9.26 41.41 24.03
N HIS A 25 -8.52 42.10 24.91
CA HIS A 25 -7.17 41.75 25.37
C HIS A 25 -6.08 41.68 24.29
N HIS A 26 -6.36 42.14 23.07
CA HIS A 26 -5.44 42.08 21.93
C HIS A 26 -4.90 43.48 21.53
N GLY A 27 -5.37 44.55 22.17
CA GLY A 27 -4.85 45.91 21.98
C GLY A 27 -5.20 46.53 20.61
N ILE A 28 -6.15 45.93 19.88
CA ILE A 28 -6.56 46.32 18.52
C ILE A 28 -8.07 46.14 18.33
N ILE A 29 -8.67 47.00 17.51
CA ILE A 29 -10.04 46.90 17.02
C ILE A 29 -10.10 47.22 15.53
N MET A 30 -11.12 46.70 14.87
CA MET A 30 -11.39 46.88 13.45
C MET A 30 -12.58 47.83 13.33
N VAL A 31 -12.39 48.89 12.55
CA VAL A 31 -13.38 49.94 12.37
C VAL A 31 -14.17 49.67 11.11
N THR A 32 -15.49 49.71 11.20
CA THR A 32 -16.41 49.46 10.09
C THR A 32 -17.15 50.71 9.64
N ASP A 33 -17.61 50.68 8.39
CA ASP A 33 -18.67 51.59 7.93
C ASP A 33 -20.06 51.07 8.35
N SER A 34 -21.12 51.78 7.91
CA SER A 34 -22.51 51.43 8.18
C SER A 34 -22.99 50.17 7.46
N ALA A 35 -22.24 49.66 6.48
CA ALA A 35 -22.52 48.43 5.76
C ALA A 35 -21.82 47.20 6.39
N GLY A 36 -21.02 47.42 7.44
CA GLY A 36 -20.25 46.40 8.16
C GLY A 36 -18.92 46.06 7.50
N THR A 37 -18.50 46.82 6.48
CA THR A 37 -17.21 46.62 5.82
C THR A 37 -16.09 47.18 6.70
N VAL A 38 -15.04 46.39 6.94
CA VAL A 38 -13.87 46.83 7.70
C VAL A 38 -13.06 47.81 6.84
N ILE A 39 -12.97 49.05 7.30
CA ILE A 39 -12.31 50.16 6.60
C ILE A 39 -10.93 50.53 7.18
N GLY A 40 -10.63 50.07 8.40
CA GLY A 40 -9.35 50.33 9.07
C GLY A 40 -9.21 49.58 10.38
N VAL A 41 -8.03 49.69 11.01
CA VAL A 41 -7.78 49.18 12.37
C VAL A 41 -7.28 50.31 13.26
N ALA A 42 -7.55 50.23 14.55
CA ALA A 42 -7.02 51.15 15.55
C ALA A 42 -6.43 50.37 16.73
N THR A 43 -5.24 50.76 17.19
CA THR A 43 -4.59 50.17 18.35
C THR A 43 -4.57 51.11 19.55
N ASP A 44 -4.31 50.56 20.74
CA ASP A 44 -4.08 51.38 21.96
C ASP A 44 -2.97 52.42 21.76
N GLY A 45 -1.94 52.09 20.98
CA GLY A 45 -0.84 52.99 20.67
C GLY A 45 -1.28 54.17 19.82
N ASP A 46 -2.08 53.90 18.78
CA ASP A 46 -2.59 54.93 17.86
C ASP A 46 -3.50 55.92 18.59
N ILE A 47 -4.46 55.40 19.37
CA ILE A 47 -5.40 56.23 20.13
C ILE A 47 -4.66 57.04 21.19
N ARG A 48 -3.76 56.41 21.96
CA ARG A 48 -2.98 57.09 23.01
C ARG A 48 -2.13 58.23 22.45
N LYS A 49 -1.44 58.01 21.33
CA LYS A 49 -0.62 59.04 20.68
C LYS A 49 -1.46 60.28 20.36
N ARG A 50 -2.66 60.08 19.83
CA ARG A 50 -3.54 61.18 19.41
C ARG A 50 -4.20 61.91 20.59
N LEU A 51 -4.51 61.21 21.68
CA LEU A 51 -4.97 61.85 22.92
C LEU A 51 -3.89 62.78 23.50
N LEU A 52 -2.61 62.40 23.42
CA LEU A 52 -1.49 63.26 23.83
C LEU A 52 -1.30 64.48 22.90
N GLU A 53 -1.76 64.40 21.65
CA GLU A 53 -1.77 65.51 20.68
C GLU A 53 -3.00 66.43 20.81
N GLY A 54 -3.89 66.20 21.79
CA GLY A 54 -5.02 67.06 22.11
C GLY A 54 -6.40 66.54 21.69
N ALA A 55 -6.52 65.29 21.24
CA ALA A 55 -7.82 64.67 20.98
C ALA A 55 -8.62 64.40 22.26
N SER A 56 -9.95 64.42 22.16
CA SER A 56 -10.89 64.16 23.25
C SER A 56 -11.47 62.75 23.18
N LEU A 57 -11.84 62.18 24.34
CA LEU A 57 -12.54 60.87 24.41
C LEU A 57 -13.92 60.86 23.73
N SER A 58 -14.48 62.03 23.44
CA SER A 58 -15.71 62.21 22.67
C SER A 58 -15.51 62.18 21.15
N ASP A 59 -14.27 62.24 20.68
CA ASP A 59 -13.97 62.26 19.25
C ASP A 59 -14.32 60.89 18.63
N LYS A 60 -14.65 60.90 17.34
CA LYS A 60 -15.11 59.71 16.62
C LYS A 60 -13.94 58.85 16.18
N ILE A 61 -14.00 57.55 16.43
CA ILE A 61 -12.91 56.60 16.16
C ILE A 61 -12.46 56.59 14.69
N GLY A 62 -13.34 56.90 13.73
CA GLY A 62 -13.03 56.95 12.31
C GLY A 62 -11.90 57.92 11.93
N GLY A 63 -11.62 58.94 12.77
CA GLY A 63 -10.48 59.85 12.57
C GLY A 63 -9.12 59.30 13.03
N PHE A 64 -9.11 58.14 13.68
CA PHE A 64 -7.97 57.57 14.42
C PHE A 64 -7.58 56.18 13.89
N THR A 65 -8.03 55.83 12.69
CA THR A 65 -7.79 54.51 12.09
C THR A 65 -6.59 54.50 11.16
N ASN A 66 -5.88 53.38 11.13
CA ASN A 66 -4.98 53.04 10.04
C ASN A 66 -5.77 52.33 8.93
N ASN A 67 -5.91 52.99 7.79
CA ASN A 67 -6.63 52.44 6.63
C ASN A 67 -5.71 51.55 5.76
N ASN A 68 -4.40 51.59 5.97
CA ASN A 68 -3.41 50.71 5.32
C ASN A 68 -2.93 49.65 6.31
N PHE A 69 -3.81 48.68 6.60
CA PHE A 69 -3.58 47.61 7.55
C PHE A 69 -3.41 46.26 6.87
N VAL A 70 -2.70 45.36 7.52
CA VAL A 70 -2.54 43.97 7.05
C VAL A 70 -3.76 43.17 7.47
N TRP A 71 -4.34 42.48 6.51
CA TRP A 71 -5.44 41.53 6.69
C TRP A 71 -5.22 40.36 5.73
N ALA A 72 -5.97 39.30 5.95
CA ALA A 72 -5.91 38.10 5.12
C ALA A 72 -7.33 37.60 4.84
N ASP A 73 -7.51 36.83 3.78
CA ASP A 73 -8.75 36.11 3.54
C ASP A 73 -8.70 34.70 4.17
N GLU A 74 -9.82 33.99 4.18
CA GLU A 74 -9.91 32.62 4.71
C GLU A 74 -9.10 31.59 3.90
N ALA A 75 -8.78 31.91 2.64
CA ALA A 75 -7.97 31.07 1.77
C ALA A 75 -6.45 31.29 1.99
N THR A 76 -6.06 32.29 2.77
CA THR A 76 -4.65 32.65 2.97
C THR A 76 -3.91 31.51 3.66
N PRO A 77 -2.81 31.00 3.08
CA PRO A 77 -2.10 29.85 3.65
C PRO A 77 -1.63 30.12 5.08
N ARG A 78 -1.79 29.10 5.95
CA ARG A 78 -1.32 29.13 7.35
C ARG A 78 0.10 29.68 7.48
N GLU A 79 1.00 29.23 6.61
CA GLU A 79 2.42 29.64 6.62
C GLU A 79 2.59 31.15 6.44
N VAL A 80 1.77 31.78 5.59
CA VAL A 80 1.81 33.23 5.36
C VAL A 80 1.38 33.98 6.61
N LEU A 81 0.29 33.55 7.25
CA LEU A 81 -0.20 34.13 8.50
C LEU A 81 0.85 34.00 9.62
N LEU A 82 1.50 32.84 9.73
CA LEU A 82 2.58 32.62 10.70
C LEU A 82 3.76 33.56 10.47
N LYS A 83 4.23 33.70 9.21
CA LYS A 83 5.33 34.63 8.87
C LYS A 83 4.98 36.08 9.19
N GLN A 84 3.73 36.47 8.96
CA GLN A 84 3.24 37.81 9.31
C GLN A 84 3.23 38.03 10.83
N LEU A 85 2.76 37.05 11.61
CA LEU A 85 2.72 37.12 13.07
C LEU A 85 4.10 37.04 13.73
N ASP A 86 5.05 36.32 13.13
CA ASP A 86 6.45 36.22 13.60
C ASP A 86 7.23 37.53 13.43
N HIS A 87 6.76 38.41 12.53
CA HIS A 87 7.36 39.72 12.30
C HIS A 87 6.86 40.78 13.31
N HIS A 88 6.44 41.95 12.84
CA HIS A 88 5.96 43.07 13.67
C HIS A 88 4.44 43.08 13.91
N ILE A 89 3.69 42.15 13.31
CA ILE A 89 2.22 42.12 13.39
C ILE A 89 1.80 41.22 14.56
N ARG A 90 0.93 41.72 15.44
CA ARG A 90 0.43 40.95 16.58
C ARG A 90 -0.89 40.24 16.31
N VAL A 91 -1.70 40.81 15.41
CA VAL A 91 -3.07 40.39 15.12
C VAL A 91 -3.34 40.63 13.64
N ILE A 92 -3.92 39.65 12.96
CA ILE A 92 -4.33 39.74 11.56
C ILE A 92 -5.84 39.48 11.51
N PRO A 93 -6.64 40.45 11.04
CA PRO A 93 -8.04 40.23 10.75
C PRO A 93 -8.20 39.30 9.54
N LEU A 94 -9.07 38.31 9.66
CA LEU A 94 -9.53 37.49 8.53
C LEU A 94 -10.81 38.12 7.97
N LEU A 95 -10.77 38.53 6.71
CA LEU A 95 -11.90 39.19 6.02
C LEU A 95 -12.40 38.35 4.84
N ASN A 96 -13.71 38.35 4.61
CA ASN A 96 -14.30 37.71 3.43
C ASN A 96 -14.23 38.60 2.17
N SER A 97 -14.84 38.17 1.07
CA SER A 97 -14.90 38.91 -0.20
C SER A 97 -15.55 40.30 -0.09
N GLU A 98 -16.49 40.49 0.83
CA GLU A 98 -17.13 41.79 1.11
C GLU A 98 -16.38 42.63 2.16
N ARG A 99 -15.17 42.21 2.53
CA ARG A 99 -14.32 42.83 3.57
C ARG A 99 -14.99 42.87 4.95
N ARG A 100 -15.81 41.88 5.28
CA ARG A 100 -16.40 41.69 6.60
C ARG A 100 -15.51 40.77 7.44
N LEU A 101 -15.40 41.05 8.74
CA LEU A 101 -14.59 40.26 9.66
C LEU A 101 -15.23 38.88 9.90
N VAL A 102 -14.52 37.82 9.53
CA VAL A 102 -14.93 36.43 9.72
C VAL A 102 -14.07 35.70 10.76
N GLY A 103 -12.88 36.23 11.05
CA GLY A 103 -11.98 35.66 12.05
C GLY A 103 -10.88 36.62 12.47
N VAL A 104 -10.13 36.25 13.50
CA VAL A 104 -8.95 36.97 13.95
C VAL A 104 -7.89 35.94 14.31
N VAL A 105 -6.69 36.06 13.74
CA VAL A 105 -5.53 35.26 14.15
C VAL A 105 -4.54 36.15 14.89
N SER A 106 -4.01 35.65 16.00
CA SER A 106 -3.00 36.34 16.81
C SER A 106 -1.92 35.36 17.25
N ARG A 107 -0.86 35.87 17.86
CA ARG A 107 0.22 35.04 18.42
C ARG A 107 -0.29 34.05 19.47
N ASP A 108 -1.25 34.48 20.27
CA ASP A 108 -1.83 33.66 21.35
C ASP A 108 -3.05 32.85 20.87
N HIS A 109 -3.56 33.15 19.67
CA HIS A 109 -4.73 32.51 19.11
C HIS A 109 -4.53 32.20 17.62
N PHE A 110 -3.96 31.01 17.37
CA PHE A 110 -3.81 30.48 16.02
C PHE A 110 -4.54 29.12 15.93
N PRO A 111 -5.64 28.99 15.17
CA PRO A 111 -6.41 27.75 15.08
C PRO A 111 -5.54 26.59 14.58
N VAL A 112 -5.51 25.45 15.28
CA VAL A 112 -4.86 24.24 14.78
C VAL A 112 -5.84 23.53 13.83
N PRO A 113 -5.38 22.95 12.69
CA PRO A 113 -6.28 22.18 11.82
C PRO A 113 -6.97 21.07 12.60
N GLU A 114 -8.27 20.91 12.40
CA GLU A 114 -9.06 19.87 13.04
C GLU A 114 -8.63 18.48 12.56
N GLU A 115 -8.84 17.48 13.42
CA GLU A 115 -8.67 16.08 13.02
C GLU A 115 -9.77 15.71 12.02
N VAL A 116 -9.37 15.10 10.91
CA VAL A 116 -10.28 14.63 9.87
C VAL A 116 -10.21 13.11 9.79
N PRO A 117 -11.28 12.43 9.31
CA PRO A 117 -11.24 11.01 9.07
C PRO A 117 -10.04 10.61 8.20
N THR A 118 -9.53 9.41 8.42
CA THR A 118 -8.42 8.85 7.64
C THR A 118 -8.82 7.55 6.98
N TYR A 119 -8.25 7.27 5.82
CA TYR A 119 -8.29 5.95 5.20
C TYR A 119 -6.88 5.35 5.18
N ALA A 120 -6.81 4.01 5.15
CA ALA A 120 -5.60 3.25 4.94
C ALA A 120 -5.52 2.81 3.47
N ARG A 121 -4.29 2.72 2.96
CA ARG A 121 -3.96 2.06 1.70
C ARG A 121 -2.83 1.07 1.95
N ALA A 122 -2.83 0.01 1.16
CA ALA A 122 -1.74 -0.94 1.15
C ALA A 122 -1.54 -1.48 -0.26
N ARG A 123 -0.29 -1.80 -0.58
CA ARG A 123 0.07 -2.57 -1.77
C ARG A 123 1.10 -3.62 -1.41
N SER A 124 1.02 -4.76 -2.07
CA SER A 124 1.95 -5.88 -1.87
C SER A 124 2.37 -6.41 -3.23
N PRO A 125 3.67 -6.67 -3.47
CA PRO A 125 4.15 -7.15 -4.76
C PRO A 125 3.96 -8.65 -4.93
N VAL A 126 3.75 -9.10 -6.16
CA VAL A 126 3.78 -10.52 -6.50
C VAL A 126 5.21 -11.07 -6.47
N ARG A 127 5.33 -12.41 -6.49
CA ARG A 127 6.61 -13.10 -6.39
C ARG A 127 6.90 -14.03 -7.56
N ILE A 128 8.17 -14.14 -7.89
CA ILE A 128 8.77 -15.15 -8.76
C ILE A 128 9.56 -16.12 -7.88
N SER A 129 9.32 -17.42 -8.07
CA SER A 129 10.07 -18.48 -7.38
C SER A 129 11.06 -19.12 -8.34
N PHE A 130 12.35 -19.16 -7.97
CA PHE A 130 13.41 -19.73 -8.82
C PHE A 130 13.63 -21.22 -8.52
N GLY A 131 13.75 -21.61 -7.26
CA GLY A 131 14.09 -22.98 -6.85
C GLY A 131 13.35 -23.41 -5.58
N GLY A 132 13.25 -24.72 -5.37
CA GLY A 132 12.83 -25.28 -4.08
C GLY A 132 11.32 -25.37 -3.84
N GLY A 133 10.50 -24.81 -4.73
CA GLY A 133 9.04 -24.90 -4.62
C GLY A 133 8.53 -26.33 -4.46
N GLY A 134 7.59 -26.52 -3.54
CA GLY A 134 7.10 -27.82 -3.10
C GLY A 134 7.78 -28.29 -1.80
N SER A 135 9.01 -27.86 -1.53
CA SER A 135 9.66 -28.14 -0.23
C SER A 135 9.16 -27.24 0.90
N ASP A 136 8.45 -26.16 0.56
CA ASP A 136 7.78 -25.23 1.48
C ASP A 136 6.40 -25.70 1.92
N LEU A 137 6.05 -26.96 1.68
CA LEU A 137 4.82 -27.57 2.16
C LEU A 137 5.07 -28.24 3.52
N THR A 138 4.20 -28.00 4.51
CA THR A 138 4.40 -28.52 5.89
C THR A 138 4.64 -30.02 5.94
N HIS A 139 3.93 -30.80 5.14
CA HIS A 139 4.09 -32.26 5.11
C HIS A 139 5.45 -32.73 4.60
N TYR A 140 6.14 -31.92 3.79
CA TYR A 140 7.49 -32.23 3.34
C TYR A 140 8.50 -31.92 4.44
N PHE A 141 8.53 -30.66 4.91
CA PHE A 141 9.52 -30.23 5.91
C PHE A 141 9.20 -30.70 7.34
N ALA A 142 8.08 -31.38 7.56
CA ALA A 142 7.83 -32.13 8.79
C ALA A 142 8.83 -33.28 8.99
N GLY A 143 9.36 -33.85 7.89
CA GLY A 143 10.31 -34.96 7.93
C GLY A 143 11.68 -34.67 7.33
N ASP A 144 11.89 -33.49 6.78
CA ASP A 144 13.14 -33.00 6.16
C ASP A 144 13.25 -31.48 6.37
N SER A 145 14.26 -30.81 5.82
CA SER A 145 14.30 -29.34 5.75
C SER A 145 13.87 -28.84 4.36
N GLY A 146 12.97 -27.87 4.32
CA GLY A 146 12.60 -27.17 3.09
C GLY A 146 13.50 -25.95 2.83
N ALA A 147 13.71 -25.59 1.57
CA ALA A 147 14.31 -24.32 1.21
C ALA A 147 13.78 -23.80 -0.12
N VAL A 148 13.57 -22.49 -0.21
CA VAL A 148 13.12 -21.80 -1.44
C VAL A 148 13.99 -20.59 -1.69
N ILE A 149 14.20 -20.27 -2.97
CA ILE A 149 14.74 -18.97 -3.38
C ILE A 149 13.75 -18.27 -4.31
N ASN A 150 13.35 -17.07 -3.92
CA ASN A 150 12.36 -16.27 -4.62
C ASN A 150 12.73 -14.79 -4.62
N THR A 151 12.00 -14.01 -5.41
CA THR A 151 12.06 -12.55 -5.41
C THR A 151 10.68 -11.96 -5.67
N THR A 152 10.44 -10.73 -5.23
CA THR A 152 9.28 -9.94 -5.64
C THR A 152 9.55 -9.13 -6.89
N ILE A 153 8.47 -8.78 -7.61
CA ILE A 153 8.51 -7.98 -8.84
C ILE A 153 7.45 -6.87 -8.83
N SER A 154 7.63 -5.88 -9.71
CA SER A 154 6.83 -4.65 -9.82
C SER A 154 5.41 -4.83 -10.39
N LEU A 155 4.67 -5.81 -9.88
CA LEU A 155 3.23 -6.02 -10.10
C LEU A 155 2.58 -6.22 -8.74
N TYR A 156 1.49 -5.51 -8.44
CA TYR A 156 0.97 -5.45 -7.07
C TYR A 156 -0.51 -5.82 -7.01
N SER A 157 -0.96 -6.20 -5.82
CA SER A 157 -2.36 -6.06 -5.42
C SER A 157 -2.49 -4.84 -4.52
N HIS A 158 -3.57 -4.09 -4.69
CA HIS A 158 -3.81 -2.82 -4.00
C HIS A 158 -5.10 -2.92 -3.18
N ALA A 159 -5.02 -2.43 -1.95
CA ALA A 159 -6.16 -2.32 -1.04
C ALA A 159 -6.32 -0.87 -0.57
N THR A 160 -7.56 -0.40 -0.49
CA THR A 160 -7.91 0.89 0.14
C THR A 160 -9.04 0.64 1.11
N MET A 161 -8.89 1.08 2.35
CA MET A 161 -9.85 0.80 3.41
C MET A 161 -10.13 2.04 4.25
N ARG A 162 -11.40 2.29 4.56
CA ARG A 162 -11.81 3.27 5.58
C ARG A 162 -12.70 2.63 6.63
N ILE A 163 -12.55 3.10 7.86
CA ILE A 163 -13.43 2.71 8.97
C ILE A 163 -14.75 3.46 8.83
N ARG A 164 -15.85 2.76 9.06
CA ARG A 164 -17.20 3.32 9.09
C ARG A 164 -17.63 3.57 10.54
N GLN A 165 -18.57 4.49 10.71
CA GLN A 165 -19.17 4.75 12.02
C GLN A 165 -20.18 3.67 12.43
N ASP A 166 -20.78 2.96 11.46
CA ASP A 166 -21.64 1.80 11.69
C ASP A 166 -20.83 0.48 11.71
N LYS A 167 -21.52 -0.65 11.88
CA LYS A 167 -20.91 -1.99 11.85
C LYS A 167 -20.90 -2.63 10.46
N LYS A 168 -21.37 -1.93 9.42
CA LYS A 168 -21.52 -2.51 8.09
C LYS A 168 -20.16 -2.81 7.47
N ILE A 169 -20.09 -3.91 6.74
CA ILE A 169 -18.92 -4.33 5.97
C ILE A 169 -19.28 -4.25 4.49
N ILE A 170 -18.53 -3.43 3.76
CA ILE A 170 -18.69 -3.25 2.32
C ILE A 170 -17.36 -3.57 1.65
N ILE A 171 -17.36 -4.46 0.67
CA ILE A 171 -16.15 -4.89 -0.03
C ILE A 171 -16.39 -4.81 -1.53
N HIS A 172 -15.59 -4.01 -2.21
CA HIS A 172 -15.59 -3.86 -3.66
C HIS A 172 -14.36 -4.53 -4.24
N SER A 173 -14.55 -5.55 -5.07
CA SER A 173 -13.44 -6.22 -5.75
C SER A 173 -13.55 -6.00 -7.25
N ARG A 174 -12.62 -5.21 -7.80
CA ARG A 174 -12.52 -5.03 -9.26
C ARG A 174 -12.12 -6.33 -9.95
N ASP A 175 -11.27 -7.12 -9.30
CA ASP A 175 -10.75 -8.38 -9.85
C ASP A 175 -11.85 -9.44 -9.98
N LEU A 176 -12.85 -9.41 -9.11
CA LEU A 176 -14.04 -10.28 -9.16
C LEU A 176 -15.20 -9.65 -9.96
N GLY A 177 -15.19 -8.33 -10.18
CA GLY A 177 -16.32 -7.60 -10.77
C GLY A 177 -17.56 -7.57 -9.87
N GLU A 178 -17.40 -7.82 -8.57
CA GLU A 178 -18.49 -8.00 -7.61
C GLU A 178 -18.28 -7.14 -6.36
N SER A 179 -19.34 -7.00 -5.55
CA SER A 179 -19.27 -6.36 -4.25
C SER A 179 -20.05 -7.15 -3.19
N LEU A 180 -19.52 -7.19 -1.98
CA LEU A 180 -20.14 -7.80 -0.80
C LEU A 180 -20.67 -6.69 0.11
N TYR A 181 -21.92 -6.81 0.55
CA TYR A 181 -22.56 -5.90 1.49
C TYR A 181 -23.11 -6.71 2.66
N ALA A 182 -22.74 -6.37 3.89
CA ALA A 182 -23.18 -7.05 5.09
C ALA A 182 -23.40 -6.06 6.24
N ASP A 183 -24.39 -6.32 7.10
CA ASP A 183 -24.70 -5.44 8.23
C ASP A 183 -23.66 -5.50 9.36
N ASN A 184 -22.91 -6.60 9.44
CA ASN A 184 -21.87 -6.84 10.44
C ASN A 184 -20.95 -8.01 10.02
N LEU A 185 -19.93 -8.29 10.84
CA LEU A 185 -18.97 -9.38 10.62
C LEU A 185 -19.64 -10.76 10.49
N ALA A 186 -20.60 -11.09 11.36
CA ALA A 186 -21.26 -12.40 11.30
C ALA A 186 -22.00 -12.59 9.97
N ALA A 187 -22.78 -11.59 9.56
CA ALA A 187 -23.46 -11.59 8.27
C ALA A 187 -22.47 -11.68 7.09
N ALA A 188 -21.31 -11.00 7.16
CA ALA A 188 -20.28 -11.09 6.13
C ALA A 188 -19.68 -12.49 6.01
N LEU A 189 -19.49 -13.20 7.13
CA LEU A 189 -18.91 -14.54 7.17
C LEU A 189 -19.89 -15.65 6.72
N GLU A 190 -21.19 -15.44 6.87
CA GLU A 190 -22.22 -16.42 6.47
C GLU A 190 -22.57 -16.38 4.98
N GLN A 191 -22.27 -15.28 4.29
CA GLN A 191 -22.55 -15.15 2.86
C GLN A 191 -21.77 -16.16 2.04
N LYS A 192 -22.47 -16.83 1.12
CA LYS A 192 -21.83 -17.71 0.12
C LYS A 192 -21.43 -16.89 -1.10
N GLY A 193 -20.26 -17.14 -1.66
CA GLY A 193 -19.83 -16.48 -2.88
C GLY A 193 -18.34 -16.57 -3.15
N THR A 194 -17.87 -15.65 -3.98
CA THR A 194 -16.50 -15.54 -4.50
C THR A 194 -15.51 -14.91 -3.49
N PHE A 195 -16.01 -14.35 -2.38
CA PHE A 195 -15.24 -13.63 -1.37
C PHE A 195 -14.58 -14.53 -0.30
N GLY A 196 -14.53 -15.85 -0.50
CA GLY A 196 -14.09 -16.83 0.51
C GLY A 196 -12.73 -16.53 1.16
N LEU A 197 -11.73 -16.11 0.37
CA LEU A 197 -10.42 -15.71 0.90
C LEU A 197 -10.52 -14.49 1.83
N ILE A 198 -11.29 -13.48 1.42
CA ILE A 198 -11.45 -12.24 2.17
C ILE A 198 -12.23 -12.54 3.47
N GLN A 199 -13.28 -13.34 3.40
CA GLN A 199 -14.04 -13.78 4.58
C GLN A 199 -13.14 -14.57 5.55
N ALA A 200 -12.26 -15.44 5.05
CA ALA A 200 -11.30 -16.15 5.89
C ALA A 200 -10.32 -15.19 6.61
N LEU A 201 -9.87 -14.12 5.94
CA LEU A 201 -9.07 -13.06 6.58
C LEU A 201 -9.87 -12.32 7.65
N LEU A 202 -11.13 -11.98 7.38
CA LEU A 202 -11.99 -11.33 8.38
C LEU A 202 -12.22 -12.21 9.60
N LYS A 203 -12.29 -13.54 9.42
CA LYS A 203 -12.35 -14.50 10.53
C LYS A 203 -11.05 -14.51 11.36
N ALA A 204 -9.89 -14.35 10.73
CA ALA A 204 -8.59 -14.31 11.41
C ALA A 204 -8.35 -12.97 12.13
N VAL A 205 -8.67 -11.86 11.47
CA VAL A 205 -8.49 -10.49 12.00
C VAL A 205 -9.54 -10.15 13.04
N HIS A 206 -10.77 -10.63 12.86
CA HIS A 206 -11.93 -10.38 13.72
C HIS A 206 -12.15 -8.87 14.03
N PRO A 207 -12.39 -8.03 13.01
CA PRO A 207 -12.52 -6.58 13.23
C PRO A 207 -13.78 -6.24 14.04
N GLU A 208 -13.61 -5.35 15.02
CA GLU A 208 -14.71 -4.88 15.87
C GLU A 208 -15.48 -3.68 15.28
N PHE A 209 -15.11 -3.20 14.10
CA PHE A 209 -15.69 -2.02 13.43
C PHE A 209 -16.21 -2.35 12.02
N GLY A 210 -17.16 -1.56 11.54
CA GLY A 210 -17.55 -1.58 10.13
C GLY A 210 -16.50 -0.90 9.27
N PHE A 211 -16.39 -1.31 8.00
CA PHE A 211 -15.42 -0.75 7.07
C PHE A 211 -15.90 -0.86 5.64
N GLU A 212 -15.28 -0.06 4.78
CA GLU A 212 -15.40 -0.16 3.33
C GLU A 212 -14.01 -0.45 2.75
N LEU A 213 -13.91 -1.50 1.94
CA LEU A 213 -12.66 -2.02 1.38
C LEU A 213 -12.76 -2.09 -0.15
N PHE A 214 -11.78 -1.50 -0.85
CA PHE A 214 -11.64 -1.57 -2.29
C PHE A 214 -10.39 -2.35 -2.66
N LEU A 215 -10.51 -3.28 -3.62
CA LEU A 215 -9.44 -4.18 -4.07
C LEU A 215 -9.30 -4.17 -5.59
N TYR A 216 -8.05 -4.15 -6.06
CA TYR A 216 -7.70 -4.44 -7.46
C TYR A 216 -6.25 -4.91 -7.59
N SER A 217 -5.93 -5.63 -8.66
CA SER A 217 -4.58 -6.17 -8.91
C SER A 217 -4.07 -5.84 -10.32
N ASP A 218 -2.75 -5.70 -10.46
CA ASP A 218 -2.07 -5.40 -11.74
C ASP A 218 -1.88 -6.64 -12.64
N PHE A 219 -2.33 -7.80 -12.16
CA PHE A 219 -2.15 -9.11 -12.76
C PHE A 219 -3.46 -9.92 -12.76
N PRO A 220 -3.65 -10.84 -13.72
CA PRO A 220 -4.86 -11.65 -13.77
C PRO A 220 -4.91 -12.68 -12.63
N MET A 221 -6.12 -13.06 -12.23
CA MET A 221 -6.36 -14.18 -11.31
C MET A 221 -5.73 -15.47 -11.83
N ASN A 222 -5.27 -16.33 -10.92
CA ASN A 222 -4.66 -17.64 -11.23
C ASN A 222 -3.41 -17.57 -12.14
N SER A 223 -2.64 -16.49 -12.04
CA SER A 223 -1.37 -16.31 -12.76
C SER A 223 -0.22 -17.22 -12.27
N GLY A 224 -0.33 -17.80 -11.07
CA GLY A 224 0.79 -18.53 -10.46
C GLY A 224 1.87 -17.62 -9.87
N LEU A 225 1.64 -16.30 -9.82
CA LEU A 225 2.50 -15.29 -9.20
C LEU A 225 2.26 -15.11 -7.69
N GLY A 226 1.47 -15.98 -7.07
CA GLY A 226 1.17 -15.94 -5.63
C GLY A 226 -0.02 -15.03 -5.30
N GLY A 227 -0.96 -14.89 -6.24
CA GLY A 227 -2.03 -13.88 -6.18
C GLY A 227 -2.86 -13.88 -4.89
N SER A 228 -3.23 -15.04 -4.34
CA SER A 228 -4.00 -15.13 -3.10
C SER A 228 -3.24 -14.50 -1.92
N ALA A 229 -1.97 -14.88 -1.73
CA ALA A 229 -1.13 -14.34 -0.67
C ALA A 229 -0.94 -12.82 -0.78
N VAL A 230 -0.81 -12.30 -2.01
CA VAL A 230 -0.60 -10.88 -2.28
C VAL A 230 -1.87 -10.06 -1.94
N VAL A 231 -3.06 -10.57 -2.30
CA VAL A 231 -4.34 -9.96 -1.89
C VAL A 231 -4.47 -9.99 -0.36
N SER A 232 -4.15 -11.12 0.27
CA SER A 232 -4.18 -11.23 1.74
C SER A 232 -3.27 -10.23 2.42
N ALA A 233 -2.03 -10.10 1.96
CA ALA A 233 -1.06 -9.17 2.51
C ALA A 233 -1.54 -7.72 2.39
N SER A 234 -2.06 -7.30 1.23
CA SER A 234 -2.60 -5.95 1.05
C SER A 234 -3.78 -5.66 1.98
N ILE A 235 -4.70 -6.61 2.18
CA ILE A 235 -5.82 -6.45 3.12
C ILE A 235 -5.32 -6.34 4.57
N LEU A 236 -4.43 -7.24 4.98
CA LEU A 236 -3.84 -7.23 6.31
C LEU A 236 -3.04 -5.94 6.56
N GLY A 237 -2.34 -5.42 5.56
CA GLY A 237 -1.65 -4.14 5.62
C GLY A 237 -2.58 -2.98 5.94
N CYS A 238 -3.77 -2.94 5.33
CA CYS A 238 -4.80 -1.95 5.67
C CYS A 238 -5.29 -2.10 7.12
N PHE A 239 -5.60 -3.31 7.58
CA PHE A 239 -5.98 -3.53 8.99
C PHE A 239 -4.88 -3.12 9.95
N ASN A 240 -3.62 -3.41 9.62
CA ASN A 240 -2.48 -3.09 10.46
C ASN A 240 -2.25 -1.57 10.61
N GLN A 241 -2.74 -0.74 9.69
CA GLN A 241 -2.66 0.72 9.84
C GLN A 241 -3.63 1.28 10.89
N PHE A 242 -4.70 0.56 11.21
CA PHE A 242 -5.67 0.96 12.22
C PHE A 242 -5.41 0.32 13.60
N ARG A 243 -4.42 -0.56 13.70
CA ARG A 243 -3.97 -1.15 14.96
C ARG A 243 -2.99 -0.24 15.69
N ARG A 244 -3.08 -0.21 17.02
CA ARG A 244 -2.07 0.43 17.88
C ARG A 244 -0.86 -0.49 18.08
N ASP A 245 -1.14 -1.77 18.32
CA ASP A 245 -0.20 -2.88 18.40
C ASP A 245 -0.04 -3.52 17.02
N LYS A 246 0.74 -2.85 16.16
CA LYS A 246 0.97 -3.31 14.79
C LYS A 246 1.60 -4.70 14.79
N TRP A 247 1.06 -5.58 13.95
CA TRP A 247 1.67 -6.86 13.64
C TRP A 247 3.00 -6.65 12.93
N ASP A 248 3.97 -7.49 13.25
CA ASP A 248 5.22 -7.59 12.52
C ASP A 248 5.06 -8.37 11.19
N LEU A 249 6.15 -8.48 10.42
CA LEU A 249 6.12 -9.13 9.12
C LEU A 249 5.83 -10.64 9.21
N HIS A 250 6.29 -11.32 10.27
CA HIS A 250 6.02 -12.73 10.48
C HIS A 250 4.54 -12.96 10.81
N GLU A 251 4.00 -12.18 11.75
CA GLU A 251 2.58 -12.24 12.14
C GLU A 251 1.66 -11.99 10.94
N LEU A 252 2.00 -11.02 10.08
CA LEU A 252 1.24 -10.76 8.84
C LEU A 252 1.28 -11.95 7.87
N SER A 253 2.45 -12.54 7.65
CA SER A 253 2.59 -13.73 6.79
C SER A 253 1.84 -14.93 7.37
N GLU A 254 1.87 -15.12 8.68
CA GLU A 254 1.21 -16.22 9.39
C GLU A 254 -0.31 -16.07 9.43
N LEU A 255 -0.83 -14.85 9.63
CA LEU A 255 -2.26 -14.56 9.51
C LEU A 255 -2.79 -14.84 8.10
N ALA A 256 -2.03 -14.45 7.07
CA ALA A 256 -2.37 -14.78 5.68
C ALA A 256 -2.39 -16.29 5.45
N PHE A 257 -1.40 -17.01 5.97
CA PHE A 257 -1.35 -18.48 5.90
C PHE A 257 -2.51 -19.13 6.65
N GLN A 258 -2.81 -18.68 7.87
CA GLN A 258 -3.92 -19.16 8.70
C GLN A 258 -5.26 -19.01 7.96
N ALA A 259 -5.54 -17.84 7.40
CA ALA A 259 -6.76 -17.60 6.65
C ALA A 259 -6.90 -18.55 5.45
N GLU A 260 -5.86 -18.66 4.62
CA GLU A 260 -5.94 -19.43 3.37
C GLU A 260 -5.89 -20.95 3.61
N ARG A 261 -5.00 -21.42 4.49
CA ARG A 261 -4.77 -22.86 4.69
C ARG A 261 -5.72 -23.46 5.71
N LEU A 262 -5.94 -22.79 6.84
CA LEU A 262 -6.69 -23.38 7.96
C LEU A 262 -8.17 -23.05 7.90
N TYR A 263 -8.54 -21.83 7.48
CA TYR A 263 -9.95 -21.42 7.46
C TYR A 263 -10.62 -21.67 6.11
N LEU A 264 -9.95 -21.35 5.00
CA LEU A 264 -10.49 -21.62 3.67
C LEU A 264 -10.24 -23.06 3.21
N GLY A 265 -9.22 -23.74 3.76
CA GLY A 265 -8.91 -25.14 3.44
C GLY A 265 -8.25 -25.35 2.08
N VAL A 266 -7.60 -24.32 1.53
CA VAL A 266 -6.88 -24.42 0.26
C VAL A 266 -5.47 -24.95 0.51
N ALA A 267 -5.11 -26.06 -0.13
CA ALA A 267 -3.77 -26.62 -0.02
C ALA A 267 -2.72 -25.70 -0.68
N GLY A 268 -1.57 -25.53 -0.04
CA GLY A 268 -0.44 -24.81 -0.59
C GLY A 268 0.68 -24.62 0.43
N GLY A 269 1.78 -24.00 -0.02
CA GLY A 269 2.99 -23.80 0.79
C GLY A 269 3.01 -22.50 1.55
N TRP A 270 4.16 -22.24 2.20
CA TRP A 270 4.44 -21.06 3.02
C TRP A 270 5.16 -19.94 2.26
N GLN A 271 5.81 -20.21 1.13
CA GLN A 271 6.73 -19.23 0.52
C GLN A 271 6.04 -17.93 0.06
N ASP A 272 4.78 -18.00 -0.36
CA ASP A 272 4.09 -16.91 -1.05
C ASP A 272 3.79 -15.75 -0.08
N GLN A 273 3.31 -16.08 1.11
CA GLN A 273 2.96 -15.13 2.18
C GLN A 273 4.20 -14.42 2.71
N TYR A 274 5.29 -15.16 2.89
CA TYR A 274 6.57 -14.57 3.29
C TYR A 274 7.15 -13.70 2.18
N ALA A 275 7.12 -14.14 0.93
CA ALA A 275 7.74 -13.40 -0.18
C ALA A 275 7.08 -12.04 -0.38
N THR A 276 5.75 -12.00 -0.43
CA THR A 276 5.02 -10.74 -0.68
C THR A 276 5.11 -9.76 0.49
N VAL A 277 5.13 -10.26 1.73
CA VAL A 277 5.20 -9.39 2.92
C VAL A 277 6.61 -8.84 3.12
N PHE A 278 7.66 -9.65 2.95
CA PHE A 278 9.04 -9.22 3.17
C PHE A 278 9.63 -8.44 1.99
N GLY A 279 9.31 -8.83 0.75
CA GLY A 279 9.87 -8.23 -0.45
C GLY A 279 11.34 -8.58 -0.72
N GLY A 280 11.83 -8.17 -1.88
CA GLY A 280 13.20 -8.38 -2.33
C GLY A 280 13.52 -9.84 -2.68
N PHE A 281 14.81 -10.12 -2.82
CA PHE A 281 15.33 -11.47 -3.00
C PHE A 281 15.48 -12.16 -1.65
N ASN A 282 14.85 -13.32 -1.50
CA ASN A 282 14.91 -14.08 -0.27
C ASN A 282 15.33 -15.52 -0.53
N PHE A 283 16.18 -16.02 0.36
CA PHE A 283 16.38 -17.45 0.57
C PHE A 283 15.66 -17.83 1.86
N MET A 284 14.67 -18.70 1.77
CA MET A 284 13.83 -19.09 2.90
C MET A 284 14.12 -20.54 3.27
N GLU A 285 14.27 -20.81 4.55
CA GLU A 285 14.35 -22.17 5.09
C GLU A 285 13.09 -22.48 5.90
N PHE A 286 12.52 -23.66 5.68
CA PHE A 286 11.30 -24.12 6.34
C PHE A 286 11.59 -25.36 7.19
N ARG A 287 11.20 -25.30 8.46
CA ARG A 287 11.36 -26.36 9.46
C ARG A 287 10.14 -26.36 10.38
N MET A 288 9.94 -27.42 11.14
CA MET A 288 8.81 -27.50 12.08
C MET A 288 8.92 -26.49 13.22
N GLU A 289 10.14 -26.16 13.65
CA GLU A 289 10.37 -25.24 14.77
C GLU A 289 10.17 -23.78 14.35
N GLN A 290 10.64 -23.41 13.16
CA GLN A 290 10.55 -22.04 12.66
C GLN A 290 10.80 -21.95 11.14
N ASN A 291 10.24 -20.90 10.54
CA ASN A 291 10.57 -20.46 9.19
C ASN A 291 11.55 -19.30 9.26
N ILE A 292 12.66 -19.39 8.51
CA ILE A 292 13.72 -18.37 8.50
C ILE A 292 13.76 -17.72 7.13
N VAL A 293 13.64 -16.39 7.10
CA VAL A 293 13.80 -15.58 5.88
C VAL A 293 15.19 -14.96 5.88
N HIS A 294 16.00 -15.28 4.87
CA HIS A 294 17.32 -14.68 4.65
C HIS A 294 17.27 -13.72 3.45
N PRO A 295 17.20 -12.39 3.69
CA PRO A 295 17.32 -11.41 2.62
C PRO A 295 18.69 -11.52 1.93
N LEU A 296 18.69 -11.66 0.61
CA LEU A 296 19.90 -11.80 -0.18
C LEU A 296 20.39 -10.43 -0.65
N ARG A 297 21.54 -10.01 -0.13
CA ARG A 297 22.24 -8.80 -0.60
C ARG A 297 23.02 -9.12 -1.88
N ILE A 298 22.37 -8.91 -3.02
CA ILE A 298 22.96 -9.11 -4.35
C ILE A 298 23.47 -7.76 -4.88
N HIS A 299 24.65 -7.75 -5.50
CA HIS A 299 25.23 -6.54 -6.09
C HIS A 299 24.33 -5.97 -7.19
N SER A 300 24.24 -4.65 -7.31
CA SER A 300 23.37 -3.95 -8.28
C SER A 300 23.56 -4.44 -9.71
N ASP A 301 24.81 -4.57 -10.16
CA ASP A 301 25.13 -4.98 -11.53
C ASP A 301 24.65 -6.42 -11.83
N ILE A 302 24.67 -7.30 -10.82
CA ILE A 302 24.15 -8.66 -10.95
C ILE A 302 22.62 -8.64 -11.07
N LEU A 303 21.94 -7.77 -10.30
CA LEU A 303 20.49 -7.61 -10.40
C LEU A 303 20.06 -7.05 -11.75
N LEU A 304 20.77 -6.03 -12.25
CA LEU A 304 20.51 -5.44 -13.57
C LEU A 304 20.71 -6.46 -14.69
N GLU A 305 21.82 -7.18 -14.68
CA GLU A 305 22.10 -8.21 -15.70
C GLU A 305 21.10 -9.38 -15.60
N LEU A 306 20.69 -9.78 -14.39
CA LEU A 306 19.68 -10.82 -14.22
C LEU A 306 18.31 -10.36 -14.73
N GLU A 307 17.89 -9.15 -14.42
CA GLU A 307 16.63 -8.57 -14.93
C GLU A 307 16.66 -8.53 -16.46
N GLU A 308 17.79 -8.11 -17.04
CA GLU A 308 17.98 -8.11 -18.49
C GLU A 308 18.13 -9.50 -19.11
N SER A 309 18.41 -10.54 -18.34
CA SER A 309 18.51 -11.92 -18.85
C SER A 309 17.20 -12.71 -18.71
N LEU A 310 16.21 -12.21 -17.96
CA LEU A 310 14.97 -12.92 -17.69
C LEU A 310 13.83 -12.47 -18.63
N VAL A 311 12.99 -13.42 -19.02
CA VAL A 311 11.78 -13.20 -19.81
C VAL A 311 10.60 -13.85 -19.10
N LEU A 312 9.63 -13.03 -18.68
CA LEU A 312 8.39 -13.47 -18.05
C LEU A 312 7.31 -13.60 -19.13
N CYS A 313 6.73 -14.78 -19.27
CA CYS A 313 5.81 -15.12 -20.36
C CYS A 313 4.50 -15.71 -19.82
N ASP A 314 3.38 -15.05 -20.10
CA ASP A 314 2.04 -15.54 -19.78
C ASP A 314 1.56 -16.52 -20.86
N THR A 315 1.24 -17.74 -20.44
CA THR A 315 0.68 -18.76 -21.34
C THR A 315 -0.79 -18.55 -21.67
N SER A 316 -1.44 -17.54 -21.06
CA SER A 316 -2.88 -17.25 -21.18
C SER A 316 -3.81 -18.43 -20.79
N LYS A 317 -3.25 -19.51 -20.23
CA LYS A 317 -4.02 -20.64 -19.71
C LYS A 317 -4.19 -20.51 -18.19
N PRO A 318 -5.43 -20.43 -17.70
CA PRO A 318 -5.67 -20.52 -16.26
C PRO A 318 -5.34 -21.92 -15.76
N HIS A 319 -5.01 -22.03 -14.47
CA HIS A 319 -4.80 -23.32 -13.80
C HIS A 319 -5.46 -23.32 -12.43
N ASP A 320 -5.82 -24.52 -11.95
CA ASP A 320 -6.23 -24.75 -10.57
C ASP A 320 -5.02 -25.17 -9.75
N SER A 321 -4.43 -24.22 -9.02
CA SER A 321 -3.27 -24.48 -8.17
C SER A 321 -3.58 -25.38 -6.97
N GLY A 322 -4.83 -25.34 -6.46
CA GLY A 322 -5.22 -26.10 -5.27
C GLY A 322 -5.25 -27.61 -5.53
N GLU A 323 -5.82 -28.01 -6.66
CA GLU A 323 -5.85 -29.42 -7.09
C GLU A 323 -4.44 -29.96 -7.37
N ILE A 324 -3.55 -29.15 -7.95
CA ILE A 324 -2.16 -29.56 -8.20
C ILE A 324 -1.40 -29.72 -6.88
N HIS A 325 -1.60 -28.85 -5.90
CA HIS A 325 -0.98 -29.00 -4.59
C HIS A 325 -1.48 -30.23 -3.83
N ARG A 326 -2.77 -30.57 -3.93
CA ARG A 326 -3.31 -31.82 -3.35
C ARG A 326 -2.68 -33.06 -3.99
N ASP A 327 -2.54 -33.03 -5.32
CA ASP A 327 -1.92 -34.12 -6.08
C ASP A 327 -0.42 -34.27 -5.75
N GLN A 328 0.32 -33.15 -5.65
CA GLN A 328 1.70 -33.14 -5.19
C GLN A 328 1.83 -33.71 -3.77
N HIS A 329 0.95 -33.31 -2.85
CA HIS A 329 0.94 -33.84 -1.48
C HIS A 329 0.83 -35.38 -1.47
N GLN A 330 -0.08 -35.94 -2.27
CA GLN A 330 -0.22 -37.40 -2.37
C GLN A 330 1.05 -38.06 -2.93
N HIS A 331 1.63 -37.50 -4.00
CA HIS A 331 2.85 -38.04 -4.60
C HIS A 331 4.09 -37.90 -3.72
N MET A 332 4.19 -36.85 -2.90
CA MET A 332 5.32 -36.62 -1.99
C MET A 332 5.43 -37.66 -0.86
N GLN A 333 4.38 -38.47 -0.64
CA GLN A 333 4.46 -39.64 0.24
C GLN A 333 5.35 -40.76 -0.35
N GLN A 334 5.59 -40.75 -1.66
CA GLN A 334 6.46 -41.69 -2.33
C GLN A 334 7.93 -41.27 -2.17
N ALA A 335 8.77 -42.19 -1.71
CA ALA A 335 10.20 -41.92 -1.47
C ALA A 335 10.93 -41.42 -2.72
N SER A 336 10.55 -41.90 -3.91
CA SER A 336 11.13 -41.47 -5.20
C SER A 336 10.88 -39.98 -5.47
N VAL A 337 9.66 -39.49 -5.23
CA VAL A 337 9.30 -38.07 -5.40
C VAL A 337 9.97 -37.23 -4.33
N ARG A 338 9.94 -37.69 -3.07
CA ARG A 338 10.59 -37.00 -1.95
C ARG A 338 12.10 -36.78 -2.18
N ASN A 339 12.80 -37.77 -2.74
CA ASN A 339 14.21 -37.64 -3.13
C ASN A 339 14.45 -36.59 -4.24
N LYS A 340 13.51 -36.43 -5.18
CA LYS A 340 13.58 -35.38 -6.20
C LYS A 340 13.37 -34.00 -5.59
N VAL A 341 12.44 -33.86 -4.66
CA VAL A 341 12.25 -32.61 -3.90
C VAL A 341 13.52 -32.28 -3.11
N LYS A 342 14.15 -33.27 -2.47
CA LYS A 342 15.44 -33.09 -1.78
C LYS A 342 16.56 -32.61 -2.73
N SER A 343 16.66 -33.21 -3.91
CA SER A 343 17.61 -32.78 -4.95
C SER A 343 17.34 -31.33 -5.40
N ASN A 344 16.07 -30.94 -5.50
CA ASN A 344 15.65 -29.58 -5.80
C ASN A 344 16.00 -28.60 -4.66
N VAL A 345 15.92 -29.02 -3.40
CA VAL A 345 16.39 -28.25 -2.24
C VAL A 345 17.90 -28.02 -2.35
N ASP A 346 18.70 -29.06 -2.58
CA ASP A 346 20.16 -28.93 -2.75
C ASP A 346 20.54 -28.01 -3.92
N LEU A 347 19.80 -28.10 -5.03
CA LEU A 347 19.92 -27.18 -6.16
C LEU A 347 19.61 -25.74 -5.76
N THR A 348 18.63 -25.50 -4.90
CA THR A 348 18.26 -24.15 -4.43
C THR A 348 19.42 -23.49 -3.66
N TYR A 349 20.16 -24.26 -2.84
CA TYR A 349 21.40 -23.77 -2.21
C TYR A 349 22.49 -23.43 -3.24
N ARG A 350 22.62 -24.22 -4.32
CA ARG A 350 23.53 -23.91 -5.43
C ARG A 350 23.11 -22.64 -6.17
N MET A 351 21.82 -22.47 -6.48
CA MET A 351 21.26 -21.28 -7.12
C MET A 351 21.55 -20.01 -6.32
N ARG A 352 21.30 -20.03 -5.01
CA ARG A 352 21.67 -18.92 -4.09
C ARG A 352 23.14 -18.56 -4.23
N ASN A 353 24.01 -19.56 -4.19
CA ASN A 353 25.46 -19.38 -4.30
C ASN A 353 25.91 -18.88 -5.69
N HIS A 354 25.16 -19.17 -6.76
CA HIS A 354 25.39 -18.63 -8.10
C HIS A 354 25.02 -17.15 -8.18
N LEU A 355 23.84 -16.78 -7.68
CA LEU A 355 23.39 -15.38 -7.63
C LEU A 355 24.35 -14.50 -6.83
N LEU A 356 24.69 -14.91 -5.60
CA LEU A 356 25.60 -14.14 -4.73
C LEU A 356 27.00 -13.95 -5.32
N ARG A 357 27.39 -14.74 -6.32
CA ARG A 357 28.70 -14.67 -6.99
C ARG A 357 28.61 -14.18 -8.44
N GLY A 358 27.45 -13.69 -8.89
CA GLY A 358 27.24 -13.20 -10.25
C GLY A 358 27.39 -14.27 -11.35
N ARG A 359 27.23 -15.56 -11.01
CA ARG A 359 27.37 -16.67 -11.96
C ARG A 359 26.04 -16.91 -12.68
N LEU A 360 25.56 -15.92 -13.43
CA LEU A 360 24.20 -15.88 -13.96
C LEU A 360 23.90 -16.96 -15.00
N LEU A 361 24.86 -17.30 -15.87
CA LEU A 361 24.67 -18.42 -16.80
C LEU A 361 24.41 -19.75 -16.07
N LYS A 362 25.21 -20.04 -15.03
CA LYS A 362 25.00 -21.22 -14.16
C LYS A 362 23.69 -21.16 -13.39
N PHE A 363 23.22 -19.96 -13.06
CA PHE A 363 21.89 -19.79 -12.48
C PHE A 363 20.77 -20.12 -13.48
N GLY A 364 20.91 -19.72 -14.75
CA GLY A 364 20.01 -20.11 -15.84
C GLY A 364 19.98 -21.62 -16.09
N GLU A 365 21.14 -22.27 -16.11
CA GLU A 365 21.25 -23.74 -16.20
C GLU A 365 20.57 -24.43 -14.99
N ALA A 366 20.79 -23.90 -13.79
CA ALA A 366 20.13 -24.39 -12.58
C ALA A 366 18.61 -24.20 -12.62
N LEU A 367 18.11 -23.16 -13.30
CA LEU A 367 16.67 -22.96 -13.51
C LEU A 367 16.07 -24.07 -14.36
N HIS A 368 16.78 -24.49 -15.41
CA HIS A 368 16.41 -25.66 -16.22
C HIS A 368 16.37 -26.93 -15.37
N GLU A 369 17.43 -27.20 -14.60
CA GLU A 369 17.52 -28.38 -13.73
C GLU A 369 16.34 -28.42 -12.72
N ALA A 370 15.99 -27.26 -12.14
CA ALA A 370 14.87 -27.13 -11.23
C ALA A 370 13.52 -27.45 -11.90
N TRP A 371 13.35 -27.05 -13.16
CA TRP A 371 12.14 -27.39 -13.93
C TRP A 371 12.04 -28.88 -14.23
N GLN A 372 13.15 -29.53 -14.60
CA GLN A 372 13.16 -30.97 -14.83
C GLN A 372 12.82 -31.76 -13.57
N TYR A 373 13.24 -31.31 -12.38
CA TYR A 373 12.77 -31.91 -11.13
C TYR A 373 11.28 -31.66 -10.91
N LYS A 374 10.83 -30.40 -11.05
CA LYS A 374 9.44 -30.02 -10.78
C LYS A 374 8.45 -30.80 -11.62
N ARG A 375 8.70 -31.00 -12.91
CA ARG A 375 7.85 -31.81 -13.82
C ARG A 375 7.61 -33.24 -13.33
N GLN A 376 8.52 -33.77 -12.51
CA GLN A 376 8.48 -35.13 -12.01
C GLN A 376 7.79 -35.28 -10.65
N PHE A 377 7.29 -34.19 -10.05
CA PHE A 377 6.57 -34.26 -8.78
C PHE A 377 5.12 -34.72 -8.96
N SER A 378 4.52 -34.42 -10.11
CA SER A 378 3.16 -34.78 -10.47
C SER A 378 2.95 -34.64 -11.97
N ASN A 379 2.16 -35.53 -12.56
CA ASN A 379 1.78 -35.47 -13.98
C ASN A 379 0.86 -34.29 -14.32
N LYS A 380 0.33 -33.57 -13.32
CA LYS A 380 -0.51 -32.37 -13.52
C LYS A 380 0.29 -31.08 -13.66
N ILE A 381 1.61 -31.12 -13.43
CA ILE A 381 2.46 -29.92 -13.41
C ILE A 381 2.72 -29.37 -14.80
N SER A 382 2.87 -30.25 -15.79
CA SER A 382 3.05 -29.88 -17.19
C SER A 382 2.12 -30.73 -18.08
N ASN A 383 2.04 -30.35 -19.35
CA ASN A 383 1.32 -31.07 -20.39
C ASN A 383 2.02 -30.84 -21.73
N SER A 384 1.62 -31.57 -22.77
CA SER A 384 2.27 -31.48 -24.10
C SER A 384 2.37 -30.04 -24.61
N TYR A 385 1.32 -29.24 -24.46
CA TYR A 385 1.33 -27.84 -24.86
C TYR A 385 2.38 -27.00 -24.12
N LEU A 386 2.50 -27.17 -22.80
CA LEU A 386 3.50 -26.46 -22.00
C LEU A 386 4.92 -26.95 -22.28
N ASP A 387 5.08 -28.25 -22.53
CA ASP A 387 6.35 -28.86 -22.89
C ASP A 387 6.82 -28.39 -24.28
N ASP A 388 5.91 -28.29 -25.26
CA ASP A 388 6.19 -27.76 -26.60
C ASP A 388 6.67 -26.29 -26.52
N ILE A 389 6.02 -25.45 -25.72
CA ILE A 389 6.47 -24.07 -25.49
C ILE A 389 7.89 -24.05 -24.92
N TYR A 390 8.12 -24.88 -23.90
CA TYR A 390 9.39 -24.90 -23.18
C TYR A 390 10.54 -25.37 -24.08
N ASP A 391 10.36 -26.48 -24.80
CA ASP A 391 11.40 -27.08 -25.61
C ASP A 391 11.76 -26.19 -26.82
N ASN A 392 10.76 -25.56 -27.44
CA ASN A 392 11.01 -24.60 -28.52
C ASN A 392 11.62 -23.29 -28.01
N ALA A 393 11.28 -22.84 -26.79
CA ALA A 393 11.94 -21.69 -26.17
C ALA A 393 13.45 -21.95 -25.95
N LEU A 394 13.84 -23.18 -25.58
CA LEU A 394 15.26 -23.56 -25.52
C LEU A 394 15.93 -23.48 -26.89
N GLN A 395 15.25 -23.95 -27.95
CA GLN A 395 15.77 -23.84 -29.33
C GLN A 395 15.87 -22.38 -29.80
N ALA A 396 14.99 -21.50 -29.32
CA ALA A 396 14.99 -20.07 -29.61
C ALA A 396 16.01 -19.25 -28.79
N GLY A 397 16.79 -19.91 -27.91
CA GLY A 397 17.92 -19.30 -27.21
C GLY A 397 17.78 -19.14 -25.69
N ALA A 398 16.74 -19.72 -25.08
CA ALA A 398 16.71 -19.89 -23.63
C ALA A 398 17.74 -20.94 -23.19
N VAL A 399 18.51 -20.66 -22.14
CA VAL A 399 19.39 -21.65 -21.48
C VAL A 399 18.59 -22.50 -20.49
N GLY A 400 17.57 -21.91 -19.90
CA GLY A 400 16.69 -22.59 -18.98
C GLY A 400 15.46 -21.77 -18.66
N GLY A 401 14.52 -22.39 -17.98
CA GLY A 401 13.32 -21.72 -17.52
C GLY A 401 12.53 -22.63 -16.61
N LYS A 402 11.40 -22.13 -16.12
CA LYS A 402 10.44 -22.94 -15.38
C LYS A 402 9.06 -22.31 -15.40
N LEU A 403 8.05 -23.16 -15.23
CA LEU A 403 6.71 -22.67 -14.92
C LEU A 403 6.67 -22.21 -13.45
N LEU A 404 6.12 -21.03 -13.22
CA LEU A 404 5.89 -20.46 -11.89
C LEU A 404 4.66 -21.10 -11.22
N GLY A 405 4.47 -20.86 -9.93
CA GLY A 405 3.33 -21.40 -9.18
C GLY A 405 3.32 -22.92 -9.04
N ALA A 406 2.13 -23.52 -8.92
CA ALA A 406 1.97 -24.96 -8.72
C ALA A 406 2.23 -25.78 -9.99
N GLY A 407 1.76 -25.31 -11.15
CA GLY A 407 1.86 -25.99 -12.44
C GLY A 407 0.59 -25.84 -13.28
N GLY A 408 0.52 -26.50 -14.44
CA GLY A 408 -0.68 -26.64 -15.26
C GLY A 408 -1.06 -25.43 -16.13
N GLY A 409 -0.47 -24.25 -15.87
CA GLY A 409 -0.67 -23.02 -16.64
C GLY A 409 -0.06 -21.80 -15.95
N GLY A 410 -0.43 -20.60 -16.39
CA GLY A 410 0.10 -19.35 -15.86
C GLY A 410 1.41 -18.92 -16.54
N PHE A 411 2.40 -18.52 -15.75
CA PHE A 411 3.61 -17.86 -16.26
C PHE A 411 4.82 -18.79 -16.33
N PHE A 412 5.51 -18.76 -17.47
CA PHE A 412 6.89 -19.21 -17.57
C PHE A 412 7.85 -18.06 -17.23
N LEU A 413 8.95 -18.41 -16.60
CA LEU A 413 10.14 -17.58 -16.51
C LEU A 413 11.27 -18.27 -17.26
N PHE A 414 11.82 -17.59 -18.26
CA PHE A 414 12.98 -18.06 -19.01
C PHE A 414 14.20 -17.20 -18.70
N TYR A 415 15.38 -17.81 -18.75
CA TYR A 415 16.67 -17.14 -18.74
C TYR A 415 17.30 -17.29 -20.13
N ALA A 416 17.66 -16.18 -20.75
CA ALA A 416 18.34 -16.11 -22.03
C ALA A 416 19.62 -15.26 -21.91
N PRO A 417 20.75 -15.68 -22.50
CA PRO A 417 21.92 -14.82 -22.63
C PRO A 417 21.59 -13.53 -23.39
N PRO A 418 22.34 -12.42 -23.17
CA PRO A 418 21.99 -11.10 -23.70
C PRO A 418 21.68 -11.05 -25.21
N PHE A 419 22.49 -11.72 -26.02
CA PHE A 419 22.35 -11.72 -27.48
C PHE A 419 21.34 -12.74 -28.03
N GLN A 420 20.67 -13.51 -27.15
CA GLN A 420 19.66 -14.49 -27.53
C GLN A 420 18.24 -14.09 -27.05
N LYS A 421 18.14 -13.15 -26.10
CA LYS A 421 16.86 -12.72 -25.51
C LYS A 421 15.83 -12.26 -26.54
N LEU A 422 16.23 -11.46 -27.53
CA LEU A 422 15.28 -10.96 -28.54
C LEU A 422 14.72 -12.09 -29.41
N ALA A 423 15.55 -13.03 -29.85
CA ALA A 423 15.09 -14.19 -30.61
C ALA A 423 14.10 -15.05 -29.81
N LEU A 424 14.33 -15.20 -28.50
CA LEU A 424 13.39 -15.86 -27.60
C LEU A 424 12.05 -15.10 -27.51
N ILE A 425 12.08 -13.77 -27.35
CA ILE A 425 10.87 -12.94 -27.28
C ILE A 425 10.07 -13.05 -28.58
N ASP A 426 10.73 -12.89 -29.74
CA ASP A 426 10.10 -13.00 -31.05
C ASP A 426 9.39 -14.35 -31.23
N TYR A 427 10.02 -15.44 -30.79
CA TYR A 427 9.41 -16.77 -30.80
C TYR A 427 8.16 -16.84 -29.90
N LEU A 428 8.27 -16.40 -28.64
CA LEU A 428 7.16 -16.47 -27.68
C LEU A 428 5.94 -15.68 -28.19
N GLU A 429 6.17 -14.48 -28.73
CA GLU A 429 5.11 -13.65 -29.31
C GLU A 429 4.53 -14.26 -30.60
N SER A 430 5.35 -14.92 -31.43
CA SER A 430 4.85 -15.63 -32.61
C SER A 430 3.92 -16.80 -32.26
N GLN A 431 4.02 -17.34 -31.04
CA GLN A 431 3.10 -18.36 -30.50
C GLN A 431 1.86 -17.76 -29.81
N ASN A 432 1.63 -16.45 -29.96
CA ASN A 432 0.54 -15.72 -29.33
C ASN A 432 0.60 -15.76 -27.78
N LEU A 433 1.80 -15.95 -27.22
CA LEU A 433 2.07 -15.82 -25.79
C LEU A 433 2.39 -14.36 -25.47
N LYS A 434 2.13 -13.94 -24.23
CA LYS A 434 2.32 -12.53 -23.84
C LYS A 434 3.58 -12.40 -23.00
N VAL A 435 4.60 -11.76 -23.55
CA VAL A 435 5.77 -11.34 -22.77
C VAL A 435 5.39 -10.14 -21.91
N ARG A 436 5.73 -10.20 -20.62
CA ARG A 436 5.40 -9.16 -19.65
C ARG A 436 6.69 -8.53 -19.11
N PRO A 437 6.90 -7.22 -19.29
CA PRO A 437 8.02 -6.55 -18.64
C PRO A 437 7.77 -6.53 -17.13
N PHE A 438 8.85 -6.65 -16.37
CA PHE A 438 8.83 -6.53 -14.93
C PHE A 438 10.15 -5.95 -14.45
N ARG A 439 10.15 -5.39 -13.25
CA ARG A 439 11.37 -5.08 -12.50
C ARG A 439 11.38 -5.83 -11.19
N PHE A 440 12.56 -6.09 -10.64
CA PHE A 440 12.63 -6.57 -9.26
C PHE A 440 12.14 -5.49 -8.29
N GLU A 441 11.34 -5.92 -7.32
CA GLU A 441 10.86 -5.07 -6.23
C GLU A 441 11.58 -5.47 -4.94
N GLN A 442 12.18 -4.49 -4.25
CA GLN A 442 12.89 -4.72 -2.99
C GLN A 442 11.97 -4.61 -1.78
N GLU A 443 10.93 -3.78 -1.87
CA GLU A 443 10.01 -3.53 -0.78
C GLU A 443 8.86 -4.53 -0.80
N GLY A 444 8.55 -5.14 0.34
CA GLY A 444 7.43 -6.06 0.47
C GLY A 444 6.09 -5.35 0.60
N LEU A 445 5.30 -5.76 1.58
CA LEU A 445 4.03 -5.11 1.90
C LEU A 445 4.30 -3.66 2.36
N GLN A 446 3.72 -2.70 1.64
CA GLN A 446 3.75 -1.29 1.99
C GLN A 446 2.34 -0.83 2.34
N ALA A 447 2.16 -0.24 3.53
CA ALA A 447 0.87 0.27 3.97
C ALA A 447 1.03 1.65 4.64
N TRP A 448 0.07 2.54 4.40
CA TRP A 448 0.08 3.92 4.87
C TRP A 448 -1.34 4.44 5.10
N SER A 449 -1.46 5.52 5.87
CA SER A 449 -2.72 6.23 6.07
C SER A 449 -2.67 7.62 5.47
N ALA A 450 -3.81 8.12 5.02
CA ALA A 450 -3.97 9.48 4.52
C ALA A 450 -5.30 10.09 4.99
N ARG A 451 -5.38 11.42 4.99
CA ARG A 451 -6.59 12.17 5.35
C ARG A 451 -7.66 12.02 4.26
N ASP A 452 -8.89 11.75 4.67
CA ASP A 452 -10.06 11.69 3.81
C ASP A 452 -10.72 13.07 3.72
N ASN A 453 -10.14 13.96 2.91
CA ASN A 453 -10.65 15.33 2.74
C ASN A 453 -11.91 15.39 1.85
N HIS A 454 -12.41 14.26 1.33
CA HIS A 454 -13.56 14.18 0.43
C HIS A 454 -14.82 13.66 1.10
N HIS A 455 -14.82 13.56 2.43
CA HIS A 455 -16.02 13.20 3.20
C HIS A 455 -16.99 14.39 3.26
N THR A 456 -17.48 14.86 2.12
CA THR A 456 -18.83 15.42 2.05
C THR A 456 -19.76 14.27 2.39
N GLU A 457 -20.49 14.40 3.50
CA GLU A 457 -21.60 13.53 3.87
C GLU A 457 -22.51 13.30 2.66
N PHE A 458 -22.35 12.17 1.99
CA PHE A 458 -23.41 11.61 1.16
C PHE A 458 -24.31 10.81 2.10
N ASP A 459 -24.96 11.54 3.02
CA ASP A 459 -26.14 11.05 3.71
C ASP A 459 -27.33 11.30 2.78
N ILE A 460 -27.86 10.22 2.20
CA ILE A 460 -29.23 10.13 1.67
C ILE A 460 -29.89 8.94 2.34
#